data_AF-A0AAE4WFL6-F1
#
_entry.id   AF-A0AAE4WFL6-F1
#
_cell.length_a   1.000
_cell.length_b   1.000
_cell.length_c   1.000
_cell.angle_alpha   90.00
_cell.angle_beta   90.00
_cell.angle_gamma   90.00
#
_symmetry.space_group_name_H-M   'P 1'
#
loop_
_entity.id
_entity.type
_entity.pdbx_description
1 polymer ?
#
loop_
_entity_poly.entity_id
_entity_poly.type
_entity_poly.pdbx_seq_one_letter_code
_entity_poly.pdbx_strand_id
1 'polypeptide(L)'
;MMLEIDIRHRQGTFDLEADLQLGSGLTALFGPSGSGKTTMINAVAGLIRPDQGRVAFEGRVWSDAQSGIFLPPHRRRIGYVFQEARLFPHLNVRANLTYGRYFTPKAERREDLSRICDLLGITDLLDRAPNGLSGGEKQRVAIARALMASPKLLLMDEPLSALDAALKAQILPYIERIRDEAGVPILYVSHAVEEVTRLASRVVTMSKGRAARVDLGEGALLHLPRLGDSRPGSFLHAHVNGHAREEGLTLATSPAGPLFLKYADLPVGTPIRLFIAASDLVLATGETGQLSTLNRLSGRVQAIFETGPGIVIRVDCSGQVIDAEITRRSLTALDLALGKPVSLLFKAVSVEAGGVYRLRTDPLG
;
A
#
# COMPACT_ATOMS: atom_id res chain seq x y z
N MET A 1 18.22 0.90 5.10
CA MET A 1 18.41 0.55 3.67
C MET A 1 17.95 1.72 2.84
N MET A 2 18.74 2.17 1.86
CA MET A 2 18.42 3.32 1.02
C MET A 2 18.55 2.92 -0.46
N LEU A 3 17.52 3.24 -1.24
CA LEU A 3 17.48 3.16 -2.70
C LEU A 3 17.55 4.58 -3.26
N GLU A 4 18.58 4.85 -4.06
CA GLU A 4 18.80 6.11 -4.74
C GLU A 4 18.49 5.94 -6.22
N ILE A 5 17.66 6.82 -6.77
CA ILE A 5 17.25 6.83 -8.17
C ILE A 5 17.41 8.26 -8.66
N ASP A 6 18.44 8.53 -9.44
CA ASP A 6 18.61 9.79 -10.17
C ASP A 6 18.80 9.40 -11.63
N ILE A 7 17.75 9.41 -12.43
CA ILE A 7 17.82 8.91 -13.81
C ILE A 7 17.06 9.79 -14.79
N ARG A 8 17.57 9.83 -16.02
CA ARG A 8 16.81 10.23 -17.20
C ARG A 8 16.87 9.13 -18.25
N HIS A 9 15.73 8.86 -18.87
CA HIS A 9 15.65 7.85 -19.92
C HIS A 9 14.55 8.16 -20.93
N ARG A 10 14.85 8.02 -22.21
CA ARG A 10 13.90 8.20 -23.29
C ARG A 10 13.47 6.85 -23.87
N GLN A 11 12.17 6.60 -23.84
CA GLN A 11 11.54 5.42 -24.42
C GLN A 11 10.59 5.84 -25.55
N GLY A 12 11.10 5.87 -26.78
CA GLY A 12 10.35 6.37 -27.94
C GLY A 12 10.07 7.87 -27.82
N THR A 13 8.79 8.24 -27.69
CA THR A 13 8.33 9.63 -27.48
C THR A 13 8.15 10.01 -26.01
N PHE A 14 8.40 9.08 -25.09
CA PHE A 14 8.22 9.26 -23.66
C PHE A 14 9.57 9.49 -22.96
N ASP A 15 9.66 10.50 -22.11
CA ASP A 15 10.84 10.79 -21.29
C ASP A 15 10.53 10.52 -19.82
N LEU A 16 11.35 9.69 -19.17
CA LEU A 16 11.35 9.43 -17.75
C LEU A 16 12.43 10.28 -17.07
N GLU A 17 12.07 10.98 -16.01
CA GLU A 17 12.96 11.74 -15.12
C GLU A 17 12.56 11.49 -13.66
N ALA A 18 13.52 11.05 -12.85
CA ALA A 18 13.30 10.81 -11.44
C ALA A 18 14.56 11.15 -10.64
N ASP A 19 14.38 11.87 -9.54
CA ASP A 19 15.39 12.11 -8.50
C ASP A 19 14.73 11.77 -7.14
N LEU A 20 15.06 10.61 -6.60
CA LEU A 20 14.40 10.03 -5.44
C LEU A 20 15.41 9.33 -4.52
N GLN A 21 15.23 9.55 -3.22
CA GLN A 21 15.88 8.78 -2.16
C GLN A 21 14.81 8.09 -1.32
N LEU A 22 14.79 6.76 -1.38
CA LEU A 22 13.76 5.90 -0.82
C LEU A 22 14.37 5.02 0.28
N GLY A 23 13.97 5.26 1.53
CA GLY A 23 14.42 4.50 2.69
C GLY A 23 13.74 3.14 2.86
N SER A 24 13.80 2.60 4.08
CA SER A 24 13.08 1.37 4.48
C SER A 24 11.57 1.55 4.45
N GLY A 25 10.84 0.43 4.41
CA GLY A 25 9.39 0.44 4.31
C GLY A 25 8.91 0.27 2.88
N LEU A 26 7.65 0.59 2.62
CA LEU A 26 7.05 0.45 1.30
C LEU A 26 6.82 1.82 0.69
N THR A 27 7.37 2.03 -0.51
CA THR A 27 7.10 3.20 -1.34
C THR A 27 6.14 2.80 -2.44
N ALA A 28 4.97 3.44 -2.47
CA ALA A 28 4.02 3.25 -3.55
C ALA A 28 4.27 4.24 -4.68
N LEU A 29 4.27 3.73 -5.91
CA LEU A 29 4.31 4.51 -7.14
C LEU A 29 2.88 4.67 -7.65
N PHE A 30 2.40 5.90 -7.68
CA PHE A 30 1.03 6.22 -8.01
C PHE A 30 0.96 7.19 -9.19
N GLY A 31 0.05 6.96 -10.12
CA GLY A 31 -0.11 7.81 -11.31
C GLY A 31 -0.85 7.11 -12.44
N PRO A 32 -1.28 7.85 -13.48
CA PRO A 32 -2.11 7.31 -14.55
C PRO A 32 -1.43 6.17 -15.31
N SER A 33 -2.19 5.35 -16.04
CA SER A 33 -1.62 4.42 -17.02
C SER A 33 -0.74 5.20 -18.01
N GLY A 34 0.44 4.66 -18.32
CA GLY A 34 1.42 5.34 -19.18
C GLY A 34 2.22 6.47 -18.51
N SER A 35 2.11 6.69 -17.21
CA SER A 35 2.91 7.71 -16.50
C SER A 35 4.39 7.38 -16.30
N GLY A 36 4.81 6.15 -16.58
CA GLY A 36 6.21 5.70 -16.43
C GLY A 36 6.50 4.77 -15.25
N LYS A 37 5.50 4.35 -14.47
CA LYS A 37 5.66 3.48 -13.29
C LYS A 37 6.43 2.19 -13.59
N THR A 38 5.97 1.45 -14.60
CA THR A 38 6.62 0.22 -15.07
C THR A 38 8.02 0.49 -15.65
N THR A 39 8.23 1.61 -16.35
CA THR A 39 9.56 1.99 -16.84
C THR A 39 10.53 2.28 -15.69
N MET A 40 10.07 2.99 -14.65
CA MET A 40 10.88 3.30 -13.48
C MET A 40 11.26 2.04 -12.69
N ILE A 41 10.30 1.16 -12.39
CA ILE A 41 10.59 -0.09 -11.68
C ILE A 41 11.50 -1.01 -12.51
N ASN A 42 11.38 -1.01 -13.85
CA ASN A 42 12.28 -1.76 -14.74
C ASN A 42 13.70 -1.19 -14.77
N ALA A 43 13.88 0.13 -14.69
CA ALA A 43 15.20 0.75 -14.56
C ALA A 43 15.88 0.36 -13.24
N VAL A 44 15.11 0.39 -12.13
CA VAL A 44 15.57 -0.10 -10.82
C VAL A 44 15.90 -1.60 -10.86
N ALA A 45 15.10 -2.40 -11.56
CA ALA A 45 15.34 -3.83 -11.73
C ALA A 45 16.56 -4.16 -12.61
N GLY A 46 17.01 -3.22 -13.45
CA GLY A 46 18.07 -3.43 -14.43
C GLY A 46 17.60 -4.11 -15.72
N LEU A 47 16.29 -4.04 -15.99
CA LEU A 47 15.71 -4.50 -17.25
C LEU A 47 15.75 -3.41 -18.32
N ILE A 48 15.88 -2.16 -17.88
CA ILE A 48 16.13 -0.99 -18.73
C ILE A 48 17.43 -0.35 -18.26
N ARG A 49 18.28 0.07 -19.21
CA ARG A 49 19.46 0.88 -18.94
C ARG A 49 19.08 2.36 -19.10
N PRO A 50 19.15 3.17 -18.03
CA PRO A 50 18.94 4.61 -18.15
C PRO A 50 19.97 5.26 -19.09
N ASP A 51 19.57 6.32 -19.78
CA ASP A 51 20.46 7.07 -20.67
C ASP A 51 21.40 7.99 -19.89
N GLN A 52 20.93 8.52 -18.75
CA GLN A 52 21.70 9.38 -17.86
C GLN A 52 21.41 9.05 -16.39
N GLY A 53 22.32 9.49 -15.53
CA GLY A 53 22.19 9.38 -14.08
C GLY A 53 22.62 8.02 -13.52
N ARG A 54 22.22 7.74 -12.28
CA ARG A 54 22.59 6.57 -11.49
C ARG A 54 21.43 5.94 -10.72
N VAL A 55 21.54 4.64 -10.48
CA VAL A 55 20.72 3.88 -9.53
C VAL A 55 21.66 3.18 -8.56
N ALA A 56 21.46 3.38 -7.26
CA ALA A 56 22.26 2.74 -6.20
C ALA A 56 21.36 2.19 -5.10
N PHE A 57 21.78 1.08 -4.48
CA PHE A 57 21.07 0.46 -3.38
C PHE A 57 22.03 0.04 -2.28
N GLU A 58 21.78 0.46 -1.05
CA GLU A 58 22.68 0.25 0.10
C GLU A 58 24.12 0.71 -0.20
N GLY A 59 24.28 1.87 -0.85
CA GLY A 59 25.57 2.41 -1.26
C GLY A 59 26.25 1.69 -2.44
N ARG A 60 25.69 0.57 -2.92
CA ARG A 60 26.20 -0.13 -4.10
C ARG A 60 25.55 0.42 -5.36
N VAL A 61 26.38 0.96 -6.26
CA VAL A 61 25.94 1.39 -7.59
C VAL A 61 25.49 0.18 -8.42
N TRP A 62 24.26 0.22 -8.90
CA TRP A 62 23.68 -0.76 -9.82
C TRP A 62 23.70 -0.29 -11.26
N SER A 63 23.55 1.01 -11.49
CA SER A 63 23.64 1.63 -12.81
C SER A 63 24.26 3.00 -12.64
N ASP A 64 25.16 3.38 -13.53
CA ASP A 64 25.70 4.73 -13.64
C ASP A 64 26.10 4.95 -15.11
N ALA A 65 25.39 5.87 -15.77
CA ALA A 65 25.60 6.14 -17.18
C ALA A 65 26.96 6.82 -17.45
N GLN A 66 27.43 7.67 -16.53
CA GLN A 66 28.67 8.41 -16.69
C GLN A 66 29.88 7.50 -16.55
N SER A 67 29.85 6.57 -15.60
CA SER A 67 30.94 5.61 -15.39
C SER A 67 30.75 4.29 -16.16
N GLY A 68 29.69 4.16 -16.97
CA GLY A 68 29.39 2.96 -17.76
C GLY A 68 29.03 1.71 -16.95
N ILE A 69 28.65 1.87 -15.68
CA ILE A 69 28.30 0.75 -14.80
C ILE A 69 26.87 0.29 -15.11
N PHE A 70 26.68 -1.01 -15.30
CA PHE A 70 25.35 -1.62 -15.40
C PHE A 70 25.35 -3.05 -14.85
N LEU A 71 24.97 -3.19 -13.58
CA LEU A 71 24.84 -4.48 -12.92
C LEU A 71 23.58 -5.20 -13.44
N PRO A 72 23.70 -6.43 -13.98
CA PRO A 72 22.54 -7.15 -14.51
C PRO A 72 21.56 -7.56 -13.40
N PRO A 73 20.25 -7.73 -13.72
CA PRO A 73 19.19 -7.98 -12.74
C PRO A 73 19.49 -9.12 -11.75
N HIS A 74 20.00 -10.25 -12.25
CA HIS A 74 20.27 -11.45 -11.44
C HIS A 74 21.36 -11.22 -10.36
N ARG A 75 22.16 -10.15 -10.46
CA ARG A 75 23.17 -9.77 -9.45
C ARG A 75 22.67 -8.71 -8.46
N ARG A 76 21.47 -8.15 -8.65
CA ARG A 76 20.90 -7.09 -7.80
C ARG A 76 20.20 -7.63 -6.54
N ARG A 77 20.00 -8.95 -6.41
CA ARG A 77 19.32 -9.60 -5.26
C ARG A 77 17.91 -9.05 -5.02
N ILE A 78 17.19 -8.74 -6.10
CA ILE A 78 15.81 -8.22 -6.08
C ILE A 78 14.81 -9.36 -6.25
N GLY A 79 13.64 -9.22 -5.64
CA GLY A 79 12.47 -10.02 -5.96
C GLY A 79 11.56 -9.15 -6.82
N TYR A 80 11.16 -9.62 -8.00
CA TYR A 80 10.28 -8.87 -8.87
C TYR A 80 9.01 -9.67 -9.17
N VAL A 81 7.87 -9.17 -8.69
CA VAL A 81 6.53 -9.58 -9.12
C VAL A 81 6.08 -8.66 -10.25
N PHE A 82 6.04 -9.19 -11.47
CA PHE A 82 5.55 -8.48 -12.65
C PHE A 82 4.02 -8.47 -12.70
N GLN A 83 3.45 -7.57 -13.50
CA GLN A 83 2.02 -7.52 -13.79
C GLN A 83 1.52 -8.84 -14.41
N GLU A 84 2.31 -9.41 -15.33
CA GLU A 84 2.13 -10.78 -15.81
C GLU A 84 2.97 -11.74 -14.98
N ALA A 85 2.39 -12.86 -14.53
CA ALA A 85 3.08 -13.79 -13.62
C ALA A 85 4.46 -14.31 -14.10
N ARG A 86 4.72 -14.36 -15.42
CA ARG A 86 6.01 -14.73 -16.05
C ARG A 86 6.67 -15.93 -15.37
N LEU A 87 5.90 -17.01 -15.19
CA LEU A 87 6.40 -18.27 -14.63
C LEU A 87 7.28 -18.99 -15.65
N PHE A 88 8.21 -19.81 -15.17
CA PHE A 88 9.03 -20.66 -16.05
C PHE A 88 8.18 -21.84 -16.53
N PRO A 89 7.79 -21.90 -17.82
CA PRO A 89 6.80 -22.85 -18.30
C PRO A 89 7.30 -24.31 -18.30
N HIS A 90 8.62 -24.50 -18.30
CA HIS A 90 9.29 -25.80 -18.27
C HIS A 90 9.55 -26.33 -16.85
N LEU A 91 9.23 -25.55 -15.81
CA LEU A 91 9.37 -25.94 -14.41
C LEU A 91 7.98 -26.07 -13.79
N ASN A 92 7.79 -27.06 -12.92
CA ASN A 92 6.58 -27.13 -12.10
C ASN A 92 6.54 -25.99 -11.07
N VAL A 93 5.42 -25.85 -10.35
CA VAL A 93 5.25 -24.80 -9.33
C VAL A 93 6.36 -24.88 -8.28
N ARG A 94 6.63 -26.05 -7.70
CA ARG A 94 7.69 -26.23 -6.69
C ARG A 94 9.04 -25.70 -7.17
N ALA A 95 9.45 -26.09 -8.38
CA ALA A 95 10.72 -25.66 -8.98
C ALA A 95 10.72 -24.15 -9.29
N ASN A 96 9.58 -23.57 -9.71
CA ASN A 96 9.43 -22.12 -9.82
C ASN A 96 9.67 -21.44 -8.47
N LEU A 97 9.03 -21.91 -7.40
CA LEU A 97 9.14 -21.31 -6.06
C LEU A 97 10.57 -21.36 -5.52
N THR A 98 11.26 -22.49 -5.69
CA THR A 98 12.60 -22.68 -5.13
C THR A 98 13.72 -22.14 -6.02
N TYR A 99 13.44 -21.72 -7.25
CA TYR A 99 14.47 -21.29 -8.22
C TYR A 99 15.37 -20.18 -7.67
N GLY A 100 14.80 -19.17 -7.01
CA GLY A 100 15.56 -18.06 -6.45
C GLY A 100 16.57 -18.46 -5.37
N ARG A 101 16.34 -19.59 -4.68
CA ARG A 101 17.19 -20.05 -3.57
C ARG A 101 18.62 -20.39 -4.01
N TYR A 102 18.84 -20.72 -5.28
CA TYR A 102 20.18 -20.99 -5.82
C TYR A 102 21.08 -19.75 -5.80
N PHE A 103 20.50 -18.54 -5.80
CA PHE A 103 21.23 -17.27 -5.80
C PHE A 103 21.32 -16.61 -4.43
N THR A 104 20.70 -17.22 -3.41
CA THR A 104 20.65 -16.70 -2.04
C THR A 104 21.43 -17.61 -1.09
N PRO A 105 22.45 -17.08 -0.38
CA PRO A 105 23.21 -17.83 0.62
C PRO A 105 22.31 -18.47 1.66
N LYS A 106 22.63 -19.69 2.12
CA LYS A 106 21.79 -20.46 3.04
C LYS A 106 21.43 -19.69 4.32
N ALA A 107 22.38 -18.92 4.86
CA ALA A 107 22.20 -18.11 6.06
C ALA A 107 21.23 -16.92 5.88
N GLU A 108 20.99 -16.49 4.64
CA GLU A 108 20.12 -15.34 4.32
C GLU A 108 18.71 -15.77 3.87
N ARG A 109 18.46 -17.09 3.79
CA ARG A 109 17.15 -17.64 3.43
C ARG A 109 16.21 -17.53 4.62
N ARG A 110 15.16 -16.73 4.46
CA ARG A 110 14.20 -16.39 5.52
C ARG A 110 12.88 -17.16 5.40
N GLU A 111 12.50 -17.50 4.18
CA GLU A 111 11.18 -18.06 3.90
C GLU A 111 11.16 -19.60 3.85
N ASP A 112 10.16 -20.16 4.52
CA ASP A 112 9.82 -21.58 4.51
C ASP A 112 8.81 -21.92 3.39
N LEU A 113 9.02 -23.06 2.72
CA LEU A 113 8.19 -23.42 1.56
C LEU A 113 6.74 -23.72 1.97
N SER A 114 6.54 -24.55 3.00
CA SER A 114 5.19 -24.92 3.45
C SER A 114 4.41 -23.70 3.91
N ARG A 115 5.04 -22.84 4.70
CA ARG A 115 4.41 -21.62 5.21
C ARG A 115 3.96 -20.68 4.08
N ILE A 116 4.79 -20.47 3.06
CA ILE A 116 4.44 -19.63 1.91
C ILE A 116 3.30 -20.27 1.10
N CYS A 117 3.36 -21.58 0.90
CA CYS A 117 2.34 -22.29 0.14
C CYS A 117 0.97 -22.25 0.83
N ASP A 118 0.92 -22.44 2.15
CA ASP A 118 -0.32 -22.42 2.93
C ASP A 118 -0.93 -21.02 2.94
N LEU A 119 -0.10 -19.98 3.15
CA LEU A 119 -0.54 -18.58 3.12
C LEU A 119 -1.20 -18.22 1.78
N LEU A 120 -0.62 -18.69 0.68
CA LEU A 120 -1.11 -18.38 -0.66
C LEU A 120 -2.12 -19.42 -1.15
N GLY A 121 -2.43 -20.46 -0.38
CA GLY A 121 -3.33 -21.54 -0.80
C GLY A 121 -2.87 -22.24 -2.08
N ILE A 122 -1.56 -22.44 -2.25
CA ILE A 122 -0.96 -23.07 -3.44
C ILE A 122 -0.29 -24.42 -3.13
N THR A 123 -0.51 -24.97 -1.93
CA THR A 123 0.06 -26.26 -1.48
C THR A 123 -0.29 -27.40 -2.45
N ASP A 124 -1.54 -27.47 -2.91
CA ASP A 124 -2.02 -28.51 -3.85
C ASP A 124 -1.56 -28.28 -5.30
N LEU A 125 -0.87 -27.17 -5.58
CA LEU A 125 -0.42 -26.80 -6.92
C LEU A 125 1.05 -27.17 -7.17
N LEU A 126 1.79 -27.59 -6.13
CA LEU A 126 3.24 -27.72 -6.14
C LEU A 126 3.79 -28.57 -7.31
N ASP A 127 3.07 -29.61 -7.70
CA ASP A 127 3.53 -30.53 -8.74
C ASP A 127 2.93 -30.22 -10.14
N ARG A 128 2.04 -29.22 -10.23
CA ARG A 128 1.44 -28.78 -11.51
C ARG A 128 2.42 -27.96 -12.35
N ALA A 129 2.21 -27.99 -13.67
CA ALA A 129 2.89 -27.10 -14.60
C ALA A 129 2.15 -25.75 -14.71
N PRO A 130 2.85 -24.61 -14.93
CA PRO A 130 2.24 -23.29 -15.03
C PRO A 130 1.13 -23.15 -16.07
N ASN A 131 1.20 -23.91 -17.17
CA ASN A 131 0.20 -23.85 -18.24
C ASN A 131 -1.18 -24.36 -17.79
N GLY A 132 -1.23 -25.24 -16.79
CA GLY A 132 -2.47 -25.77 -16.22
C GLY A 132 -3.06 -24.93 -15.08
N LEU A 133 -2.52 -23.71 -14.85
CA LEU A 133 -2.96 -22.81 -13.79
C LEU A 133 -3.84 -21.69 -14.35
N SER A 134 -4.87 -21.31 -13.58
CA SER A 134 -5.65 -20.09 -13.77
C SER A 134 -4.79 -18.83 -13.59
N GLY A 135 -5.30 -17.68 -14.03
CA GLY A 135 -4.59 -16.39 -13.88
C GLY A 135 -4.26 -16.06 -12.42
N GLY A 136 -5.23 -16.22 -11.51
CA GLY A 136 -5.03 -15.99 -10.08
C GLY A 136 -4.04 -16.98 -9.45
N GLU A 137 -4.06 -18.26 -9.82
CA GLU A 137 -3.06 -19.24 -9.39
C GLU A 137 -1.65 -18.87 -9.87
N LYS A 138 -1.50 -18.49 -11.15
CA LYS A 138 -0.21 -18.04 -11.68
C LYS A 138 0.33 -16.84 -10.91
N GLN A 139 -0.54 -15.88 -10.58
CA GLN A 139 -0.15 -14.68 -9.84
C GLN A 139 0.30 -15.02 -8.42
N ARG A 140 -0.43 -15.90 -7.72
CA ARG A 140 -0.03 -16.40 -6.40
C ARG A 140 1.33 -17.10 -6.44
N VAL A 141 1.58 -17.95 -7.44
CA VAL A 141 2.88 -18.61 -7.62
C VAL A 141 3.99 -17.60 -7.93
N ALA A 142 3.71 -16.53 -8.69
CA ALA A 142 4.68 -15.48 -8.97
C ALA A 142 5.07 -14.69 -7.72
N ILE A 143 4.09 -14.33 -6.89
CA ILE A 143 4.31 -13.71 -5.57
C ILE A 143 5.15 -14.65 -4.69
N ALA A 144 4.71 -15.90 -4.51
CA ALA A 144 5.43 -16.91 -3.75
C ALA A 144 6.91 -17.04 -4.19
N ARG A 145 7.16 -17.12 -5.51
CA ARG A 145 8.52 -17.23 -6.08
C ARG A 145 9.39 -16.03 -5.70
N ALA A 146 8.86 -14.81 -5.80
CA ALA A 146 9.61 -13.60 -5.45
C ALA A 146 10.00 -13.58 -3.96
N LEU A 147 9.07 -14.01 -3.10
CA LEU A 147 9.28 -14.08 -1.65
C LEU A 147 10.29 -15.16 -1.26
N MET A 148 10.17 -16.35 -1.86
CA MET A 148 11.04 -17.49 -1.62
C MET A 148 12.51 -17.24 -1.99
N ALA A 149 12.79 -16.22 -2.82
CA ALA A 149 14.14 -15.75 -3.11
C ALA A 149 14.80 -15.00 -1.93
N SER A 150 14.05 -14.65 -0.88
CA SER A 150 14.51 -13.84 0.27
C SER A 150 15.23 -12.54 -0.18
N PRO A 151 14.57 -11.70 -0.98
CA PRO A 151 15.20 -10.57 -1.65
C PRO A 151 15.63 -9.46 -0.68
N LYS A 152 16.58 -8.63 -1.11
CA LYS A 152 16.94 -7.40 -0.37
C LYS A 152 16.03 -6.21 -0.69
N LEU A 153 15.41 -6.22 -1.86
CA LEU A 153 14.45 -5.22 -2.33
C LEU A 153 13.36 -5.96 -3.09
N LEU A 154 12.10 -5.68 -2.75
CA LEU A 154 10.95 -6.24 -3.44
C LEU A 154 10.36 -5.19 -4.39
N LEU A 155 10.23 -5.57 -5.65
CA LEU A 155 9.60 -4.78 -6.70
C LEU A 155 8.29 -5.46 -7.04
N MET A 156 7.18 -4.73 -7.00
CA MET A 156 5.87 -5.28 -7.30
C MET A 156 5.13 -4.36 -8.26
N ASP A 157 4.81 -4.87 -9.45
CA ASP A 157 4.08 -4.12 -10.48
C ASP A 157 2.65 -4.66 -10.61
N GLU A 158 1.68 -3.94 -10.03
CA GLU A 158 0.27 -4.32 -9.92
C GLU A 158 0.03 -5.78 -9.48
N PRO A 159 0.69 -6.23 -8.39
CA PRO A 159 0.79 -7.65 -8.07
C PRO A 159 -0.53 -8.30 -7.68
N LEU A 160 -1.51 -7.51 -7.22
CA LEU A 160 -2.79 -8.01 -6.71
C LEU A 160 -3.94 -7.80 -7.70
N SER A 161 -3.70 -7.20 -8.88
CA SER A 161 -4.73 -6.84 -9.85
C SER A 161 -5.63 -8.02 -10.28
N ALA A 162 -5.06 -9.23 -10.41
CA ALA A 162 -5.74 -10.43 -10.85
C ALA A 162 -6.32 -11.31 -9.71
N LEU A 163 -6.30 -10.83 -8.46
CA LEU A 163 -6.75 -11.59 -7.28
C LEU A 163 -8.11 -11.10 -6.78
N ASP A 164 -8.92 -12.03 -6.26
CA ASP A 164 -10.19 -11.70 -5.60
C ASP A 164 -9.97 -11.01 -4.25
N ALA A 165 -11.04 -10.39 -3.72
CA ALA A 165 -10.98 -9.59 -2.49
C ALA A 165 -10.61 -10.41 -1.25
N ALA A 166 -11.08 -11.67 -1.15
CA ALA A 166 -10.81 -12.52 0.01
C ALA A 166 -9.33 -12.88 0.08
N LEU A 167 -8.73 -13.23 -1.06
CA LEU A 167 -7.31 -13.53 -1.16
C LEU A 167 -6.43 -12.30 -0.98
N LYS A 168 -6.83 -11.13 -1.52
CA LYS A 168 -6.16 -9.85 -1.23
C LYS A 168 -6.09 -9.59 0.28
N ALA A 169 -7.19 -9.78 0.99
CA ALA A 169 -7.27 -9.59 2.44
C ALA A 169 -6.31 -10.51 3.22
N GLN A 170 -6.00 -11.71 2.70
CA GLN A 170 -5.04 -12.64 3.28
C GLN A 170 -3.58 -12.28 2.97
N ILE A 171 -3.30 -11.76 1.77
CA ILE A 171 -1.93 -11.44 1.31
C ILE A 171 -1.42 -10.12 1.87
N LEU A 172 -2.27 -9.10 1.98
CA LEU A 172 -1.88 -7.76 2.43
C LEU A 172 -1.18 -7.76 3.81
N PRO A 173 -1.67 -8.45 4.85
CA PRO A 173 -0.97 -8.58 6.13
C PRO A 173 0.44 -9.17 6.01
N TYR A 174 0.67 -10.03 5.03
CA TYR A 174 1.97 -10.63 4.83
C TYR A 174 2.96 -9.69 4.13
N ILE A 175 2.48 -8.87 3.17
CA ILE A 175 3.29 -7.78 2.60
C ILE A 175 3.69 -6.78 3.70
N GLU A 176 2.76 -6.44 4.59
CA GLU A 176 3.04 -5.61 5.77
C GLU A 176 4.11 -6.25 6.67
N ARG A 177 4.01 -7.56 6.94
CA ARG A 177 5.01 -8.30 7.72
C ARG A 177 6.41 -8.25 7.08
N ILE A 178 6.52 -8.40 5.76
CA ILE A 178 7.81 -8.32 5.06
C ILE A 178 8.43 -6.92 5.22
N ARG A 179 7.59 -5.89 5.06
CA ARG A 179 7.96 -4.49 5.22
C ARG A 179 8.42 -4.21 6.66
N ASP A 180 7.65 -4.64 7.65
CA ASP A 180 7.78 -4.20 9.05
C ASP A 180 8.67 -5.11 9.91
N GLU A 181 8.53 -6.43 9.77
CA GLU A 181 9.30 -7.40 10.55
C GLU A 181 10.62 -7.76 9.86
N ALA A 182 10.60 -8.04 8.56
CA ALA A 182 11.81 -8.40 7.81
C ALA A 182 12.60 -7.17 7.33
N GLY A 183 12.02 -5.98 7.44
CA GLY A 183 12.64 -4.70 7.08
C GLY A 183 12.95 -4.55 5.59
N VAL A 184 12.38 -5.41 4.73
CA VAL A 184 12.70 -5.40 3.29
C VAL A 184 12.03 -4.19 2.65
N PRO A 185 12.77 -3.27 2.01
CA PRO A 185 12.17 -2.18 1.27
C PRO A 185 11.36 -2.71 0.09
N ILE A 186 10.23 -2.07 -0.17
CA ILE A 186 9.30 -2.46 -1.23
C ILE A 186 9.01 -1.25 -2.12
N LEU A 187 9.15 -1.42 -3.45
CA LEU A 187 8.64 -0.48 -4.44
C LEU A 187 7.39 -1.09 -5.07
N TYR A 188 6.24 -0.49 -4.78
CA TYR A 188 4.92 -1.06 -5.09
C TYR A 188 4.17 -0.18 -6.09
N VAL A 189 3.88 -0.70 -7.27
CA VAL A 189 3.02 -0.03 -8.25
C VAL A 189 1.61 -0.55 -8.07
N SER A 190 0.66 0.36 -7.85
CA SER A 190 -0.76 0.01 -7.88
C SER A 190 -1.60 1.21 -8.28
N HIS A 191 -2.72 0.94 -8.93
CA HIS A 191 -3.77 1.92 -9.21
C HIS A 191 -4.89 1.87 -8.15
N ALA A 192 -4.91 0.86 -7.28
CA ALA A 192 -5.88 0.74 -6.21
C ALA A 192 -5.45 1.64 -5.03
N VAL A 193 -6.22 2.70 -4.78
CA VAL A 193 -5.91 3.60 -3.67
C VAL A 193 -5.96 2.84 -2.36
N GLU A 194 -6.87 1.88 -2.16
CA GLU A 194 -6.94 1.12 -0.90
C GLU A 194 -5.63 0.35 -0.62
N GLU A 195 -4.99 -0.22 -1.65
CA GLU A 195 -3.71 -0.92 -1.52
C GLU A 195 -2.58 0.06 -1.17
N VAL A 196 -2.48 1.16 -1.92
CA VAL A 196 -1.46 2.20 -1.70
C VAL A 196 -1.60 2.78 -0.30
N THR A 197 -2.82 3.13 0.07
CA THR A 197 -3.24 3.64 1.38
C THR A 197 -2.79 2.66 2.46
N ARG A 198 -3.19 1.40 2.38
CA ARG A 198 -2.86 0.37 3.38
C ARG A 198 -1.37 0.08 3.51
N LEU A 199 -0.67 0.00 2.39
CA LEU A 199 0.69 -0.51 2.35
C LEU A 199 1.76 0.58 2.41
N ALA A 200 1.50 1.77 1.90
CA ALA A 200 2.55 2.76 1.65
C ALA A 200 3.01 3.46 2.93
N SER A 201 4.29 3.34 3.22
CA SER A 201 5.01 4.22 4.14
C SER A 201 5.37 5.55 3.47
N ARG A 202 5.45 5.57 2.13
CA ARG A 202 5.72 6.76 1.29
C ARG A 202 4.99 6.65 -0.03
N VAL A 203 4.57 7.77 -0.61
CA VAL A 203 4.01 7.80 -1.96
C VAL A 203 4.85 8.68 -2.87
N VAL A 204 5.10 8.18 -4.07
CA VAL A 204 5.70 8.93 -5.16
C VAL A 204 4.65 9.02 -6.26
N THR A 205 4.30 10.26 -6.62
CA THR A 205 3.45 10.49 -7.78
C THR A 205 4.27 10.45 -9.05
N MET A 206 3.70 9.87 -10.09
CA MET A 206 4.24 9.87 -11.44
C MET A 206 3.26 10.52 -12.39
N SER A 207 3.72 11.54 -13.13
CA SER A 207 2.92 12.21 -14.14
C SER A 207 3.81 12.60 -15.31
N LYS A 208 3.41 12.22 -16.53
CA LYS A 208 4.15 12.50 -17.77
C LYS A 208 5.65 12.18 -17.64
N GLY A 209 5.97 11.04 -17.02
CA GLY A 209 7.34 10.58 -16.83
C GLY A 209 8.16 11.31 -15.78
N ARG A 210 7.57 12.21 -15.00
CA ARG A 210 8.24 12.84 -13.86
C ARG A 210 7.79 12.23 -12.55
N ALA A 211 8.75 11.88 -11.70
CA ALA A 211 8.50 11.42 -10.35
C ALA A 211 8.59 12.57 -9.34
N ALA A 212 7.61 12.68 -8.44
CA ALA A 212 7.62 13.62 -7.33
C ALA A 212 7.24 12.91 -6.03
N ARG A 213 8.07 13.09 -5.00
CA ARG A 213 7.75 12.59 -3.67
C ARG A 213 6.58 13.37 -3.10
N VAL A 214 5.64 12.63 -2.51
CA VAL A 214 4.56 13.19 -1.70
C VAL A 214 4.87 12.82 -0.27
N ASP A 215 5.14 13.82 0.56
CA ASP A 215 5.24 13.59 2.00
C ASP A 215 3.85 13.24 2.52
N LEU A 216 3.74 12.06 3.14
CA LEU A 216 2.51 11.56 3.73
C LEU A 216 2.18 12.30 5.04
N GLY A 217 2.08 13.63 5.00
CA GLY A 217 1.38 14.39 6.01
C GLY A 217 -0.12 14.09 5.97
N GLU A 218 -0.83 14.41 7.06
CA GLU A 218 -2.29 14.32 7.13
C GLU A 218 -2.91 15.07 5.94
N GLY A 219 -3.58 14.33 5.05
CA GLY A 219 -4.25 14.86 3.86
C GLY A 219 -3.49 14.79 2.53
N ALA A 220 -2.21 14.38 2.50
CA ALA A 220 -1.43 14.37 1.24
C ALA A 220 -1.93 13.37 0.18
N LEU A 221 -2.54 12.26 0.61
CA LEU A 221 -3.16 11.28 -0.27
C LEU A 221 -4.40 11.82 -1.01
N LEU A 222 -4.99 12.91 -0.51
CA LEU A 222 -6.18 13.56 -1.09
C LEU A 222 -5.84 14.42 -2.32
N HIS A 223 -4.56 14.72 -2.53
CA HIS A 223 -4.06 15.44 -3.70
C HIS A 223 -3.53 14.52 -4.81
N LEU A 224 -3.51 13.20 -4.58
CA LEU A 224 -3.20 12.24 -5.63
C LEU A 224 -4.28 12.34 -6.71
N PRO A 225 -3.91 12.52 -8.00
CA PRO A 225 -4.89 12.65 -9.07
C PRO A 225 -5.81 11.43 -9.05
N ARG A 226 -7.11 11.68 -8.86
CA ARG A 226 -8.16 10.65 -8.86
C ARG A 226 -8.02 9.80 -10.11
N LEU A 227 -7.72 8.52 -9.91
CA LEU A 227 -7.64 7.54 -10.99
C LEU A 227 -8.79 6.56 -10.86
N GLY A 228 -9.85 6.80 -11.63
CA GLY A 228 -10.96 5.86 -11.80
C GLY A 228 -11.89 5.70 -10.58
N ASP A 229 -12.43 4.48 -10.44
CA ASP A 229 -13.49 4.05 -9.51
C ASP A 229 -13.10 3.97 -8.03
N SER A 230 -11.97 4.53 -7.63
CA SER A 230 -11.48 4.37 -6.26
C SER A 230 -12.25 5.23 -5.26
N ARG A 231 -12.67 4.64 -4.15
CA ARG A 231 -13.48 5.32 -3.14
C ARG A 231 -12.63 6.34 -2.36
N PRO A 232 -13.03 7.62 -2.29
CA PRO A 232 -12.36 8.58 -1.42
C PRO A 232 -12.40 8.10 0.03
N GLY A 233 -11.40 8.44 0.84
CA GLY A 233 -11.34 8.04 2.24
C GLY A 233 -10.22 8.72 3.01
N SER A 234 -10.15 8.47 4.30
CA SER A 234 -9.25 9.15 5.23
C SER A 234 -8.61 8.19 6.22
N PHE A 235 -7.50 8.63 6.79
CA PHE A 235 -6.77 7.87 7.78
C PHE A 235 -6.92 8.46 9.16
N LEU A 236 -7.11 7.56 10.12
CA LEU A 236 -7.16 7.88 11.53
C LEU A 236 -6.05 7.13 12.27
N HIS A 237 -5.16 7.88 12.91
CA HIS A 237 -4.14 7.37 13.82
C HIS A 237 -4.74 7.10 15.20
N ALA A 238 -4.44 5.94 15.78
CA ALA A 238 -4.91 5.53 17.10
C ALA A 238 -3.92 4.57 17.76
N HIS A 239 -4.16 4.19 19.01
CA HIS A 239 -3.38 3.18 19.74
C HIS A 239 -4.32 2.17 20.37
N VAL A 240 -4.01 0.88 20.27
CA VAL A 240 -4.79 -0.17 20.94
C VAL A 240 -4.65 0.01 22.45
N ASN A 241 -5.77 0.11 23.16
CA ASN A 241 -5.77 0.26 24.62
C ASN A 241 -6.37 -0.96 25.34
N GLY A 242 -7.06 -1.86 24.62
CA GLY A 242 -7.65 -3.06 25.19
C GLY A 242 -8.53 -3.84 24.22
N HIS A 243 -9.18 -4.89 24.74
CA HIS A 243 -10.12 -5.73 23.99
C HIS A 243 -11.33 -6.09 24.84
N ALA A 244 -12.52 -5.99 24.28
CA ALA A 244 -13.75 -6.54 24.84
C ALA A 244 -14.06 -7.84 24.08
N ARG A 245 -13.43 -8.95 24.50
CA ARG A 245 -13.49 -10.23 23.77
C ARG A 245 -14.90 -10.79 23.69
N GLU A 246 -15.68 -10.64 24.76
CA GLU A 246 -17.08 -11.11 24.82
C GLU A 246 -17.99 -10.35 23.85
N GLU A 247 -17.65 -9.09 23.53
CA GLU A 247 -18.39 -8.24 22.58
C GLU A 247 -17.81 -8.31 21.16
N GLY A 248 -16.70 -9.02 20.97
CA GLY A 248 -16.01 -9.09 19.68
C GLY A 248 -15.41 -7.76 19.24
N LEU A 249 -14.88 -6.96 20.18
CA LEU A 249 -14.30 -5.64 19.91
C LEU A 249 -12.83 -5.52 20.31
N THR A 250 -12.09 -4.74 19.51
CA THR A 250 -10.81 -4.14 19.89
C THR A 250 -11.02 -2.66 20.17
N LEU A 251 -10.53 -2.19 21.31
CA LEU A 251 -10.66 -0.82 21.76
C LEU A 251 -9.37 -0.05 21.44
N ALA A 252 -9.54 1.16 20.91
CA ALA A 252 -8.42 2.03 20.59
C ALA A 252 -8.70 3.48 20.97
N THR A 253 -7.63 4.26 21.16
CA THR A 253 -7.71 5.69 21.44
C THR A 253 -7.03 6.45 20.32
N SER A 254 -7.73 7.43 19.75
CA SER A 254 -7.19 8.41 18.81
C SER A 254 -7.22 9.81 19.42
N PRO A 255 -6.42 10.76 18.91
CA PRO A 255 -6.61 12.19 19.18
C PRO A 255 -8.06 12.68 18.99
N ALA A 256 -8.81 12.07 18.06
CA ALA A 256 -10.20 12.42 17.76
C ALA A 256 -11.21 11.82 18.76
N GLY A 257 -10.79 10.92 19.65
CA GLY A 257 -11.64 10.23 20.62
C GLY A 257 -11.45 8.71 20.68
N PRO A 258 -12.25 8.02 21.52
CA PRO A 258 -12.25 6.57 21.61
C PRO A 258 -12.80 5.92 20.34
N LEU A 259 -12.30 4.72 20.05
CA LEU A 259 -12.64 3.94 18.87
C LEU A 259 -12.96 2.49 19.25
N PHE A 260 -13.99 1.97 18.61
CA PHE A 260 -14.48 0.61 18.71
C PHE A 260 -14.30 -0.06 17.34
N LEU A 261 -13.45 -1.07 17.29
CA LEU A 261 -13.07 -1.77 16.08
C LEU A 261 -13.54 -3.22 16.17
N LYS A 262 -13.76 -3.86 15.01
CA LYS A 262 -13.95 -5.31 14.97
C LYS A 262 -12.75 -6.01 15.62
N TYR A 263 -13.00 -7.06 16.41
CA TYR A 263 -11.96 -7.76 17.14
C TYR A 263 -10.78 -8.16 16.26
N ALA A 264 -9.60 -7.77 16.71
CA ALA A 264 -8.29 -8.08 16.16
C ALA A 264 -7.35 -8.36 17.32
N ASP A 265 -6.68 -9.52 17.30
CA ASP A 265 -5.76 -9.95 18.35
C ASP A 265 -4.42 -9.19 18.21
N LEU A 266 -4.40 -7.95 18.69
CA LEU A 266 -3.27 -7.04 18.60
C LEU A 266 -2.80 -6.66 20.01
N PRO A 267 -1.49 -6.64 20.30
CA PRO A 267 -1.01 -6.24 21.61
C PRO A 267 -1.48 -4.84 22.01
N VAL A 268 -1.82 -4.66 23.29
CA VAL A 268 -2.10 -3.33 23.86
C VAL A 268 -0.86 -2.44 23.71
N GLY A 269 -1.08 -1.16 23.42
CA GLY A 269 -0.05 -0.18 23.12
C GLY A 269 0.39 -0.18 21.66
N THR A 270 -0.09 -1.13 20.84
CA THR A 270 0.22 -1.14 19.41
C THR A 270 -0.31 0.15 18.78
N PRO A 271 0.55 0.99 18.17
CA PRO A 271 0.11 2.14 17.40
C PRO A 271 -0.52 1.64 16.11
N ILE A 272 -1.68 2.18 15.80
CA ILE A 272 -2.50 1.75 14.68
C ILE A 272 -2.86 2.93 13.79
N ARG A 273 -3.06 2.68 12.51
CA ARG A 273 -3.71 3.62 11.59
C ARG A 273 -4.93 2.91 11.00
N LEU A 274 -5.99 3.65 10.68
CA LEU A 274 -7.29 3.11 10.26
C LEU A 274 -7.76 3.82 9.00
N PHE A 275 -8.05 3.08 7.94
CA PHE A 275 -8.69 3.65 6.75
C PHE A 275 -10.20 3.63 6.91
N ILE A 276 -10.84 4.76 6.63
CA ILE A 276 -12.29 4.89 6.60
C ILE A 276 -12.66 5.49 5.26
N ALA A 277 -13.47 4.77 4.48
CA ALA A 277 -14.00 5.29 3.22
C ALA A 277 -14.92 6.48 3.52
N ALA A 278 -14.80 7.54 2.74
CA ALA A 278 -15.62 8.75 2.85
C ALA A 278 -17.11 8.43 2.65
N SER A 279 -17.41 7.41 1.83
CA SER A 279 -18.76 6.88 1.62
C SER A 279 -19.37 6.15 2.83
N ASP A 280 -18.53 5.68 3.76
CA ASP A 280 -18.95 4.91 4.93
C ASP A 280 -19.15 5.82 6.16
N LEU A 281 -18.78 7.10 6.04
CA LEU A 281 -18.95 8.11 7.06
C LEU A 281 -20.31 8.79 6.95
N VAL A 282 -21.02 8.83 8.08
CA VAL A 282 -22.25 9.60 8.22
C VAL A 282 -21.93 10.91 8.94
N LEU A 283 -22.34 12.03 8.34
CA LEU A 283 -22.26 13.35 8.94
C LEU A 283 -23.55 13.68 9.69
N ALA A 284 -23.40 14.18 10.93
CA ALA A 284 -24.50 14.65 11.75
C ALA A 284 -24.18 16.01 12.38
N THR A 285 -25.21 16.84 12.56
CA THR A 285 -25.17 18.11 13.30
C THR A 285 -26.11 18.03 14.49
N GLY A 286 -25.69 18.54 15.66
CA GLY A 286 -26.49 18.55 16.88
C GLY A 286 -26.38 17.26 17.71
N GLU A 287 -27.34 17.05 18.62
CA GLU A 287 -27.43 15.83 19.42
C GLU A 287 -27.94 14.66 18.59
N THR A 288 -27.19 13.56 18.60
CA THR A 288 -27.58 12.30 17.97
C THR A 288 -28.15 11.39 19.06
N GLY A 289 -29.34 10.85 18.83
CA GLY A 289 -29.96 9.87 19.73
C GLY A 289 -29.22 8.52 19.77
N GLN A 290 -29.91 7.47 20.17
CA GLN A 290 -29.35 6.11 20.16
C GLN A 290 -29.15 5.62 18.73
N LEU A 291 -27.91 5.27 18.38
CA LEU A 291 -27.52 4.80 17.04
C LEU A 291 -26.74 3.48 17.16
N SER A 292 -26.76 2.69 16.08
CA SER A 292 -25.93 1.48 15.96
C SER A 292 -24.48 1.76 15.59
N THR A 293 -24.11 3.02 15.34
CA THR A 293 -22.74 3.46 15.10
C THR A 293 -22.05 3.71 16.45
N LEU A 294 -21.15 2.80 16.83
CA LEU A 294 -20.36 2.93 18.06
C LEU A 294 -19.28 4.01 17.96
N ASN A 295 -18.76 4.28 16.76
CA ASN A 295 -17.74 5.29 16.56
C ASN A 295 -18.38 6.64 16.28
N ARG A 296 -18.00 7.61 17.09
CA ARG A 296 -18.40 9.01 16.95
C ARG A 296 -17.19 9.91 17.17
N LEU A 297 -16.82 10.66 16.14
CA LEU A 297 -15.74 11.62 16.19
C LEU A 297 -16.32 13.03 16.06
N SER A 298 -15.95 13.92 16.97
CA SER A 298 -16.36 15.32 16.89
C SER A 298 -15.30 16.15 16.18
N GLY A 299 -15.73 17.08 15.35
CA GLY A 299 -14.83 17.93 14.59
C GLY A 299 -15.50 19.16 14.03
N ARG A 300 -14.76 19.92 13.23
CA ARG A 300 -15.25 21.12 12.53
C ARG A 300 -14.98 21.02 11.04
N VAL A 301 -15.94 21.48 10.25
CA VAL A 301 -15.77 21.55 8.79
C VAL A 301 -14.62 22.49 8.44
N GLN A 302 -13.61 21.97 7.74
CA GLN A 302 -12.43 22.71 7.30
C GLN A 302 -12.51 23.10 5.82
N ALA A 303 -13.13 22.26 4.99
CA ALA A 303 -13.29 22.51 3.56
C ALA A 303 -14.48 21.75 2.98
N ILE A 304 -14.99 22.24 1.85
CA ILE A 304 -16.09 21.64 1.10
C ILE A 304 -15.66 21.60 -0.37
N PHE A 305 -15.68 20.42 -0.97
CA PHE A 305 -15.29 20.20 -2.36
C PHE A 305 -16.47 19.62 -3.14
N GLU A 306 -16.78 20.22 -4.28
CA GLU A 306 -17.72 19.62 -5.23
C GLU A 306 -17.00 18.60 -6.10
N THR A 307 -17.56 17.39 -6.22
CA THR A 307 -16.92 16.29 -6.93
C THR A 307 -17.94 15.55 -7.78
N GLY A 308 -18.07 15.94 -9.05
CA GLY A 308 -19.05 15.36 -9.97
C GLY A 308 -20.48 15.46 -9.39
N PRO A 309 -21.18 14.33 -9.13
CA PRO A 309 -22.51 14.34 -8.53
C PRO A 309 -22.53 14.46 -6.98
N GLY A 310 -21.39 14.32 -6.31
CA GLY A 310 -21.28 14.32 -4.83
C GLY A 310 -20.57 15.55 -4.26
N ILE A 311 -20.60 15.68 -2.94
CA ILE A 311 -19.90 16.71 -2.18
C ILE A 311 -19.01 16.02 -1.14
N VAL A 312 -17.73 16.38 -1.10
CA VAL A 312 -16.81 15.93 -0.07
C VAL A 312 -16.67 17.02 0.98
N ILE A 313 -16.94 16.67 2.23
CA ILE A 313 -16.78 17.54 3.40
C ILE A 313 -15.54 17.09 4.15
N ARG A 314 -14.59 18.01 4.29
CA ARG A 314 -13.41 17.81 5.12
C ARG A 314 -13.67 18.30 6.52
N VAL A 315 -13.40 17.46 7.50
CA VAL A 315 -13.60 17.72 8.92
C VAL A 315 -12.28 17.55 9.65
N ASP A 316 -11.89 18.55 10.43
CA ASP A 316 -10.79 18.43 11.39
C ASP A 316 -11.35 17.90 12.72
N CYS A 317 -10.91 16.70 13.09
CA CYS A 317 -11.21 16.02 14.34
C CYS A 317 -9.97 16.02 15.25
N SER A 318 -9.71 17.16 15.90
CA SER A 318 -8.59 17.33 16.86
C SER A 318 -7.22 17.04 16.24
N GLY A 319 -6.95 17.63 15.07
CA GLY A 319 -5.74 17.43 14.28
C GLY A 319 -5.92 16.37 13.20
N GLN A 320 -6.83 15.42 13.39
CA GLN A 320 -7.05 14.37 12.39
C GLN A 320 -8.06 14.81 11.34
N VAL A 321 -7.57 14.99 10.11
CA VAL A 321 -8.39 15.43 8.98
C VAL A 321 -9.10 14.23 8.34
N ILE A 322 -10.43 14.29 8.30
CA ILE A 322 -11.30 13.22 7.82
C ILE A 322 -12.29 13.77 6.78
N ASP A 323 -12.32 13.14 5.61
CA ASP A 323 -13.20 13.47 4.50
C ASP A 323 -14.42 12.53 4.49
N ALA A 324 -15.63 13.09 4.44
CA ALA A 324 -16.88 12.37 4.29
C ALA A 324 -17.57 12.77 2.98
N GLU A 325 -18.11 11.80 2.26
CA GLU A 325 -18.84 12.03 1.02
C GLU A 325 -20.34 12.08 1.29
N ILE A 326 -20.98 13.17 0.87
CA ILE A 326 -22.41 13.40 1.05
C ILE A 326 -23.06 13.89 -0.24
N THR A 327 -24.38 13.84 -0.26
CA THR A 327 -25.17 14.43 -1.36
C THR A 327 -25.34 15.93 -1.17
N ARG A 328 -25.56 16.66 -2.27
CA ARG A 328 -25.89 18.10 -2.24
C ARG A 328 -27.12 18.40 -1.37
N ARG A 329 -28.12 17.51 -1.37
CA ARG A 329 -29.28 17.60 -0.48
C ARG A 329 -28.88 17.58 1.00
N SER A 330 -27.92 16.74 1.38
CA SER A 330 -27.45 16.63 2.76
C SER A 330 -26.65 17.86 3.18
N LEU A 331 -25.84 18.43 2.28
CA LEU A 331 -25.14 19.70 2.54
C LEU A 331 -26.14 20.80 2.95
N THR A 332 -27.21 20.96 2.17
CA THR A 332 -28.24 21.97 2.44
C THR A 332 -29.06 21.64 3.68
N ALA A 333 -29.49 20.39 3.85
CA ALA A 333 -30.33 19.98 4.98
C ALA A 333 -29.63 20.10 6.34
N LEU A 334 -28.32 19.87 6.38
CA LEU A 334 -27.48 20.01 7.56
C LEU A 334 -26.91 21.43 7.72
N ASP A 335 -27.20 22.33 6.76
CA ASP A 335 -26.70 23.71 6.72
C ASP A 335 -25.18 23.76 6.94
N LEU A 336 -24.44 22.89 6.24
CA LEU A 336 -23.00 22.75 6.45
C LEU A 336 -22.24 23.93 5.86
N ALA A 337 -21.38 24.52 6.68
CA ALA A 337 -20.52 25.64 6.32
C ALA A 337 -19.15 25.49 7.00
N LEU A 338 -18.14 26.21 6.47
CA LEU A 338 -16.81 26.27 7.07
C LEU A 338 -16.88 26.62 8.56
N GLY A 339 -16.12 25.90 9.38
CA GLY A 339 -16.04 26.05 10.83
C GLY A 339 -17.20 25.43 11.62
N LYS A 340 -18.26 24.96 10.97
CA LYS A 340 -19.44 24.39 11.66
C LYS A 340 -19.05 23.11 12.41
N PRO A 341 -19.46 22.96 13.69
CA PRO A 341 -19.23 21.73 14.44
C PRO A 341 -20.10 20.60 13.90
N VAL A 342 -19.49 19.44 13.71
CA VAL A 342 -20.13 18.23 13.18
C VAL A 342 -19.67 17.00 13.94
N SER A 343 -20.47 15.93 13.89
CA SER A 343 -20.09 14.59 14.30
C SER A 343 -19.97 13.69 13.07
N LEU A 344 -18.86 12.96 13.00
CA LEU A 344 -18.64 11.88 12.05
C LEU A 344 -18.96 10.55 12.73
N LEU A 345 -19.76 9.74 12.08
CA LEU A 345 -20.28 8.47 12.60
C LEU A 345 -19.94 7.33 11.65
N PHE A 346 -19.50 6.20 12.20
CA PHE A 346 -19.28 4.98 11.42
C PHE A 346 -19.42 3.73 12.30
N LYS A 347 -19.63 2.57 11.66
CA LYS A 347 -19.80 1.30 12.37
C LYS A 347 -18.45 0.68 12.71
N ALA A 348 -18.35 -0.01 13.84
CA ALA A 348 -17.16 -0.77 14.21
C ALA A 348 -16.83 -1.86 13.17
N VAL A 349 -17.86 -2.46 12.56
CA VAL A 349 -17.72 -3.47 11.50
C VAL A 349 -17.25 -2.92 10.16
N SER A 350 -17.36 -1.60 9.93
CA SER A 350 -16.83 -0.94 8.74
C SER A 350 -15.31 -0.77 8.80
N VAL A 351 -14.71 -0.97 9.98
CA VAL A 351 -13.26 -0.98 10.15
C VAL A 351 -12.82 -2.43 10.34
N GLU A 352 -12.37 -3.05 9.25
CA GLU A 352 -11.87 -4.42 9.29
C GLU A 352 -10.65 -4.54 10.22
N ALA A 353 -10.48 -5.70 10.87
CA ALA A 353 -9.29 -6.03 11.66
C ALA A 353 -7.96 -5.89 10.87
N GLY A 354 -8.01 -6.03 9.55
CA GLY A 354 -6.90 -5.77 8.63
C GLY A 354 -6.68 -4.29 8.27
N GLY A 355 -7.54 -3.40 8.76
CA GLY A 355 -7.41 -1.94 8.66
C GLY A 355 -6.70 -1.33 9.86
N VAL A 356 -6.06 -2.14 10.71
CA VAL A 356 -5.39 -1.71 11.94
C VAL A 356 -3.86 -1.73 11.72
N TYR A 357 -3.30 -0.65 11.16
CA TYR A 357 -1.91 -0.65 10.66
C TYR A 357 -0.88 -0.36 11.74
N ARG A 358 0.04 -1.29 12.02
CA ARG A 358 1.16 -1.02 12.95
C ARG A 358 2.04 0.12 12.44
N LEU A 359 2.08 1.25 13.15
CA LEU A 359 3.07 2.30 12.89
C LEU A 359 4.33 1.98 13.71
N ARG A 360 5.46 1.69 13.08
CA ARG A 360 6.71 1.90 13.81
C ARG A 360 6.89 3.40 13.99
N THR A 361 7.09 3.84 15.23
CA THR A 361 7.79 5.09 15.51
C THR A 361 9.17 4.98 14.88
N ASP A 362 9.47 5.82 13.88
CA ASP A 362 10.87 6.03 13.48
C ASP A 362 11.59 6.64 14.68
N PRO A 363 12.65 6.02 15.22
CA PRO A 363 13.61 6.77 15.99
C PRO A 363 14.45 7.54 14.95
N LEU A 364 14.25 8.86 14.91
CA LEU A 364 14.96 9.87 14.10
C LEU A 364 14.21 10.29 12.83
N GLY A 365 13.67 11.51 12.89
CA GLY A 365 13.05 12.25 11.79
C GLY A 365 12.11 13.30 12.34
#